data_AF-A0A8M1G3M9-F1
#
_entry.id   AF-A0A8M1G3M9-F1
#
_cell.length_a   1.000
_cell.length_b   1.000
_cell.length_c   1.000
_cell.angle_alpha   90.00
_cell.angle_beta   90.00
_cell.angle_gamma   90.00
#
_symmetry.space_group_name_H-M   'P 1'
#
loop_
_entity.id
_entity.type
_entity.pdbx_description
1 polymer ?
#
loop_
_entity_poly.entity_id
_entity_poly.type
_entity_poly.pdbx_seq_one_letter_code
_entity_poly.pdbx_strand_id
1 'polypeptide(L)'
;MRRPPAGPPLPFQSSRFLRNQAARSRSLRVGLRGPRVPASLPLGGRVAAETGPDPWSPVQRGTGDASMPGIGKNVVCEKAATSVDAFRMVTASRYYPQLMSLVGNVLRFLPAFVRMKQLIAEHYVGAVMICDARIYSGSLLSPNYGWICDELMGGGGLHTMGTYIVDLLTHLTGRRAEKVHGLLKTFVRQNAAIRGIRHVTSDDFCFFQMLMGGGVCSTVTLNFNMPGAFVHEVMVVGSAGRLVARGADLYGQKNSATQEELLLRDSLAVGAGLPEQGPQDVPLLYLKGMVYMVQALRQSFQGQGDRRTWDHTPVSMAASFEDGLYMQSVVDAIKKSSRSGEWEAVEVLTEEPDTNQNLCEALQRNNL
;
A
#
# COMPACT_ATOMS: atom_id res chain seq x y z
N MET A 1 -10.74 29.66 -54.48
CA MET A 1 -11.55 29.37 -53.28
C MET A 1 -11.49 30.57 -52.35
N ARG A 2 -12.59 31.33 -52.26
CA ARG A 2 -12.70 32.58 -51.49
C ARG A 2 -13.11 32.28 -50.04
N ARG A 3 -12.38 32.82 -49.07
CA ARG A 3 -12.75 32.82 -47.63
C ARG A 3 -13.91 33.80 -47.38
N PRO A 4 -14.88 33.50 -46.50
CA PRO A 4 -15.96 34.42 -46.17
C PRO A 4 -15.51 35.52 -45.18
N PRO A 5 -16.18 36.69 -45.16
CA PRO A 5 -15.77 37.86 -44.36
C PRO A 5 -16.16 37.76 -42.88
N ALA A 6 -15.32 38.37 -42.04
CA ALA A 6 -15.50 38.47 -40.59
C ALA A 6 -16.61 39.48 -40.22
N GLY A 7 -17.51 39.07 -39.33
CA GLY A 7 -18.55 39.93 -38.72
C GLY A 7 -18.03 40.75 -37.54
N PRO A 8 -18.74 41.82 -37.13
CA PRO A 8 -18.26 42.83 -36.19
C PRO A 8 -18.33 42.37 -34.72
N PRO A 9 -17.55 42.99 -33.80
CA PRO A 9 -17.44 42.55 -32.42
C PRO A 9 -18.62 43.04 -31.56
N LEU A 10 -19.10 42.19 -30.65
CA LEU A 10 -20.09 42.54 -29.63
C LEU A 10 -19.43 42.66 -28.24
N PRO A 11 -19.98 43.48 -27.33
CA PRO A 11 -19.22 44.13 -26.27
C PRO A 11 -19.05 43.30 -25.00
N PHE A 12 -17.95 43.58 -24.31
CA PHE A 12 -17.65 43.20 -22.93
C PHE A 12 -18.79 43.59 -21.97
N GLN A 13 -19.31 42.64 -21.19
CA GLN A 13 -19.96 42.89 -19.91
C GLN A 13 -19.40 41.96 -18.84
N SER A 14 -18.58 42.55 -17.98
CA SER A 14 -18.11 42.01 -16.71
C SER A 14 -19.23 41.97 -15.66
N SER A 15 -19.11 41.04 -14.71
CA SER A 15 -19.70 41.07 -13.36
C SER A 15 -21.23 40.94 -13.23
N ARG A 16 -21.76 39.70 -13.26
CA ARG A 16 -23.03 39.37 -12.55
C ARG A 16 -23.37 37.89 -12.30
N PHE A 17 -22.42 36.95 -12.43
CA PHE A 17 -22.69 35.51 -12.22
C PHE A 17 -21.97 34.85 -11.03
N LEU A 18 -21.29 35.60 -10.17
CA LEU A 18 -20.51 35.08 -9.02
C LEU A 18 -21.02 35.56 -7.64
N ARG A 19 -22.30 35.97 -7.50
CA ARG A 19 -22.84 36.49 -6.22
C ARG A 19 -24.10 35.82 -5.68
N ASN A 20 -24.52 34.65 -6.19
CA ASN A 20 -25.80 34.03 -5.81
C ASN A 20 -25.74 32.63 -5.18
N GLN A 21 -24.64 32.27 -4.49
CA GLN A 21 -24.59 31.05 -3.66
C GLN A 21 -24.16 31.27 -2.20
N ALA A 22 -24.06 32.52 -1.75
CA ALA A 22 -23.72 32.87 -0.37
C ALA A 22 -24.88 33.54 0.37
N ALA A 23 -26.06 32.91 0.39
CA ALA A 23 -27.18 33.34 1.24
C ALA A 23 -28.25 32.24 1.35
N ARG A 24 -28.07 31.26 2.25
CA ARG A 24 -29.14 30.47 2.90
C ARG A 24 -28.55 29.44 3.86
N SER A 25 -28.35 29.83 5.12
CA SER A 25 -28.59 29.02 6.33
C SER A 25 -27.87 29.64 7.53
N ARG A 26 -28.54 30.60 8.18
CA ARG A 26 -28.31 30.91 9.59
C ARG A 26 -29.62 30.63 10.34
N SER A 27 -29.44 30.29 11.61
CA SER A 27 -30.44 30.12 12.70
C SER A 27 -31.34 28.88 12.67
N LEU A 28 -31.06 27.93 13.58
CA LEU A 28 -31.91 27.70 14.76
C LEU A 28 -31.08 26.98 15.84
N ARG A 29 -30.85 27.66 16.98
CA ARG A 29 -30.33 27.08 18.23
C ARG A 29 -31.53 26.60 19.05
N VAL A 30 -31.49 25.37 19.53
CA VAL A 30 -32.29 24.92 20.68
C VAL A 30 -31.34 24.23 21.65
N GLY A 31 -31.24 24.79 22.86
CA GLY A 31 -30.43 24.25 23.94
C GLY A 31 -31.22 23.26 24.78
N LEU A 32 -30.57 22.19 25.22
CA LEU A 32 -31.03 21.36 26.32
C LEU A 32 -29.86 21.14 27.29
N ARG A 33 -30.08 21.54 28.54
CA ARG A 33 -29.23 21.31 29.70
C ARG A 33 -29.43 19.87 30.22
N GLY A 34 -28.35 19.24 30.69
CA GLY A 34 -28.35 18.03 31.51
C GLY A 34 -26.99 17.86 32.20
N PRO A 35 -26.89 17.20 33.38
CA PRO A 35 -26.20 17.76 34.55
C PRO A 35 -24.71 17.40 34.71
N ARG A 36 -24.06 18.14 35.63
CA ARG A 36 -22.65 18.02 36.03
C ARG A 36 -22.44 17.07 37.24
N VAL A 37 -21.16 16.65 37.38
CA VAL A 37 -20.38 16.27 38.60
C VAL A 37 -20.29 14.75 38.91
N PRO A 38 -19.18 14.19 39.48
CA PRO A 38 -17.82 14.72 39.80
C PRO A 38 -16.63 13.97 39.18
N ALA A 39 -15.46 14.62 39.29
CA ALA A 39 -14.13 14.09 39.05
C ALA A 39 -13.66 13.09 40.13
N SER A 40 -12.99 12.02 39.71
CA SER A 40 -11.95 11.31 40.46
C SER A 40 -10.88 10.76 39.50
N LEU A 41 -9.62 11.07 39.78
CA LEU A 41 -8.38 10.61 39.12
C LEU A 41 -7.93 9.24 39.72
N PRO A 42 -6.82 8.61 39.27
CA PRO A 42 -6.25 8.46 37.92
C PRO A 42 -5.90 6.97 37.61
N LEU A 43 -5.44 6.68 36.38
CA LEU A 43 -4.41 5.68 35.98
C LEU A 43 -4.77 5.00 34.64
N GLY A 44 -3.80 4.99 33.71
CA GLY A 44 -3.86 4.20 32.47
C GLY A 44 -3.68 5.06 31.22
N GLY A 45 -2.46 5.08 30.69
CA GLY A 45 -2.10 5.84 29.49
C GLY A 45 -2.95 5.45 28.28
N ARG A 46 -3.60 6.45 27.68
CA ARG A 46 -4.26 6.32 26.38
C ARG A 46 -3.29 6.71 25.27
N VAL A 47 -3.14 5.84 24.30
CA VAL A 47 -2.67 6.17 22.95
C VAL A 47 -3.83 6.88 22.26
N ALA A 48 -3.65 8.14 21.88
CA ALA A 48 -4.67 8.89 21.15
C ALA A 48 -4.57 8.55 19.66
N ALA A 49 -5.60 7.89 19.14
CA ALA A 49 -5.94 7.94 17.72
C ALA A 49 -6.99 9.04 17.56
N GLU A 50 -6.61 10.18 16.99
CA GLU A 50 -7.55 11.25 16.68
C GLU A 50 -8.03 11.13 15.23
N THR A 51 -9.34 10.96 15.06
CA THR A 51 -10.07 11.19 13.83
C THR A 51 -10.42 12.68 13.75
N GLY A 52 -9.77 13.42 12.84
CA GLY A 52 -10.00 14.86 12.66
C GLY A 52 -11.30 15.18 11.89
N PRO A 53 -11.94 16.35 12.11
CA PRO A 53 -13.12 16.81 11.36
C PRO A 53 -12.75 17.69 10.13
N ASP A 54 -13.74 17.87 9.25
CA ASP A 54 -13.68 18.48 7.90
C ASP A 54 -12.89 19.81 7.75
N PRO A 55 -12.13 19.98 6.63
CA PRO A 55 -11.17 21.07 6.44
C PRO A 55 -11.75 22.43 5.98
N TRP A 56 -13.07 22.65 5.93
CA TRP A 56 -13.66 23.84 5.32
C TRP A 56 -14.53 24.72 6.24
N SER A 57 -14.15 24.88 7.51
CA SER A 57 -14.76 25.89 8.39
C SER A 57 -13.84 27.11 8.57
N PRO A 58 -14.33 28.37 8.49
CA PRO A 58 -13.50 29.55 8.68
C PRO A 58 -13.16 29.70 10.17
N VAL A 59 -11.88 29.53 10.51
CA VAL A 59 -11.35 29.64 11.87
C VAL A 59 -11.53 31.06 12.42
N GLN A 60 -12.35 31.21 13.45
CA GLN A 60 -12.30 32.35 14.37
C GLN A 60 -10.99 32.26 15.15
N ARG A 61 -10.22 33.35 15.17
CA ARG A 61 -9.03 33.52 16.01
C ARG A 61 -9.42 33.31 17.48
N GLY A 62 -9.04 32.16 18.02
CA GLY A 62 -9.15 31.80 19.42
C GLY A 62 -7.96 30.91 19.77
N THR A 63 -7.18 31.34 20.76
CA THR A 63 -5.98 30.69 21.30
C THR A 63 -6.23 29.23 21.69
N GLY A 64 -5.52 28.30 21.06
CA GLY A 64 -5.48 26.87 21.39
C GLY A 64 -4.67 26.12 20.35
N ASP A 65 -3.70 25.32 20.79
CA ASP A 65 -2.70 24.59 20.00
C ASP A 65 -3.24 24.02 18.67
N ALA A 66 -2.75 24.58 17.55
CA ALA A 66 -2.77 23.93 16.25
C ALA A 66 -1.52 23.05 16.16
N SER A 67 -1.65 21.77 16.51
CA SER A 67 -0.55 20.81 16.40
C SER A 67 -0.27 20.49 14.93
N MET A 68 0.75 21.12 14.36
CA MET A 68 1.50 20.52 13.25
C MET A 68 1.90 19.08 13.63
N PRO A 69 2.06 18.15 12.67
CA PRO A 69 2.79 16.91 12.90
C PRO A 69 4.17 17.28 13.48
N GLY A 70 4.30 17.12 14.80
CA GLY A 70 5.49 17.58 15.52
C GLY A 70 6.76 16.98 14.91
N ILE A 71 7.73 17.84 14.65
CA ILE A 71 9.09 17.48 14.23
C ILE A 71 9.66 16.41 15.20
N GLY A 72 10.38 15.42 14.68
CA GLY A 72 11.09 14.44 15.51
C GLY A 72 10.30 13.18 15.91
N LYS A 73 9.24 12.81 15.19
CA LYS A 73 8.46 11.58 15.46
C LYS A 73 8.89 10.43 14.56
N ASN A 74 8.88 9.22 15.14
CA ASN A 74 8.95 7.97 14.40
C ASN A 74 7.69 7.80 13.53
N VAL A 75 7.85 7.26 12.31
CA VAL A 75 6.79 7.12 11.32
C VAL A 75 6.68 5.67 10.86
N VAL A 76 5.46 5.16 10.93
CA VAL A 76 5.01 3.97 10.21
C VAL A 76 3.87 4.43 9.30
N CYS A 77 3.97 4.20 8.00
CA CYS A 77 2.94 4.60 7.06
C CYS A 77 2.70 3.55 5.99
N GLU A 78 1.54 3.64 5.35
CA GLU A 78 1.26 2.89 4.14
C GLU A 78 2.12 3.36 2.96
N LYS A 79 2.17 2.53 1.93
CA LYS A 79 2.88 2.84 0.67
C LYS A 79 2.31 4.10 0.00
N ALA A 80 3.20 4.88 -0.60
CA ALA A 80 2.81 6.04 -1.39
C ALA A 80 2.00 5.63 -2.63
N ALA A 81 1.11 6.52 -3.08
CA ALA A 81 0.35 6.30 -4.32
C ALA A 81 1.20 6.45 -5.58
N THR A 82 2.28 7.24 -5.52
CA THR A 82 3.15 7.55 -6.65
C THR A 82 4.63 7.38 -6.27
N SER A 83 5.47 7.14 -7.27
CA SER A 83 6.93 7.09 -7.12
C SER A 83 7.51 8.46 -6.69
N VAL A 84 6.92 9.57 -7.13
CA VAL A 84 7.32 10.93 -6.69
C VAL A 84 7.08 11.14 -5.20
N ASP A 85 5.90 10.76 -4.70
CA ASP A 85 5.60 10.87 -3.27
C ASP A 85 6.50 9.93 -2.45
N ALA A 86 6.76 8.71 -2.95
CA ALA A 86 7.71 7.80 -2.31
C ALA A 86 9.12 8.39 -2.26
N PHE A 87 9.57 9.07 -3.32
CA PHE A 87 10.86 9.74 -3.35
C PHE A 87 10.95 10.85 -2.30
N ARG A 88 9.89 11.67 -2.17
CA ARG A 88 9.81 12.71 -1.13
C ARG A 88 9.85 12.12 0.28
N MET A 89 9.19 10.99 0.50
CA MET A 89 9.25 10.26 1.77
C MET A 89 10.69 9.79 2.07
N VAL A 90 11.38 9.20 1.07
CA VAL A 90 12.79 8.81 1.20
C VAL A 90 13.66 10.02 1.56
N THR A 91 13.56 11.12 0.83
CA THR A 91 14.31 12.35 1.11
C THR A 91 14.06 12.87 2.53
N ALA A 92 12.80 12.87 2.99
CA ALA A 92 12.46 13.26 4.35
C ALA A 92 13.08 12.34 5.41
N SER A 93 13.06 11.02 5.20
CA SER A 93 13.67 10.05 6.13
C SER A 93 15.18 10.20 6.23
N ARG A 94 15.86 10.51 5.11
CA ARG A 94 17.32 10.75 5.08
C ARG A 94 17.74 11.98 5.88
N TYR A 95 16.85 12.98 6.00
CA TYR A 95 17.10 14.17 6.81
C TYR A 95 17.11 13.86 8.33
N TYR A 96 16.39 12.83 8.76
CA TYR A 96 16.33 12.40 10.17
C TYR A 96 16.62 10.90 10.33
N PRO A 97 17.87 10.45 10.09
CA PRO A 97 18.21 9.03 10.04
C PRO A 97 18.08 8.30 11.40
N GLN A 98 17.98 9.04 12.50
CA GLN A 98 17.77 8.49 13.84
C GLN A 98 16.30 8.13 14.12
N LEU A 99 15.37 8.64 13.30
CA LEU A 99 13.95 8.35 13.41
C LEU A 99 13.61 7.09 12.62
N MET A 100 12.82 6.22 13.24
CA MET A 100 12.22 5.08 12.57
C MET A 100 11.32 5.57 11.42
N SER A 101 11.54 5.06 10.21
CA SER A 101 10.76 5.37 9.00
C SER A 101 10.43 4.08 8.25
N LEU A 102 9.25 3.51 8.52
CA LEU A 102 8.86 2.19 8.04
C LEU A 102 7.61 2.23 7.15
N VAL A 103 7.59 1.37 6.14
CA VAL A 103 6.38 1.06 5.37
C VAL A 103 5.64 -0.10 6.02
N GLY A 104 4.31 -0.05 6.04
CA GLY A 104 3.37 -1.04 6.58
C GLY A 104 3.38 -2.43 5.92
N ASN A 105 4.50 -2.91 5.38
CA ASN A 105 4.60 -4.21 4.72
C ASN A 105 4.63 -5.36 5.74
N VAL A 106 3.44 -5.75 6.18
CA VAL A 106 3.25 -6.70 7.27
C VAL A 106 3.67 -8.15 6.97
N LEU A 107 3.77 -8.53 5.68
CA LEU A 107 4.10 -9.92 5.32
C LEU A 107 5.49 -10.33 5.80
N ARG A 108 6.44 -9.39 5.92
CA ARG A 108 7.79 -9.67 6.42
C ARG A 108 7.81 -10.13 7.89
N PHE A 109 6.75 -9.83 8.65
CA PHE A 109 6.63 -10.20 10.06
C PHE A 109 5.95 -11.55 10.29
N LEU A 110 5.38 -12.16 9.24
CA LEU A 110 4.75 -13.46 9.37
C LEU A 110 5.80 -14.56 9.64
N PRO A 111 5.59 -15.43 10.64
CA PRO A 111 6.55 -16.49 10.98
C PRO A 111 6.94 -17.38 9.81
N ALA A 112 6.00 -17.67 8.89
CA ALA A 112 6.29 -18.44 7.69
C ALA A 112 7.34 -17.75 6.79
N PHE A 113 7.25 -16.44 6.59
CA PHE A 113 8.22 -15.72 5.74
C PHE A 113 9.53 -15.44 6.46
N VAL A 114 9.50 -15.20 7.78
CA VAL A 114 10.70 -15.14 8.61
C VAL A 114 11.47 -16.46 8.53
N ARG A 115 10.79 -17.60 8.73
CA ARG A 115 11.41 -18.92 8.66
C ARG A 115 11.84 -19.28 7.24
N MET A 116 11.06 -18.92 6.23
CA MET A 116 11.45 -19.13 4.82
C MET A 116 12.75 -18.40 4.49
N LYS A 117 12.91 -17.14 4.92
CA LYS A 117 14.15 -16.38 4.73
C LYS A 117 15.34 -17.03 5.43
N GLN A 118 15.15 -17.49 6.68
CA GLN A 118 16.18 -18.22 7.41
C GLN A 118 16.60 -19.50 6.68
N LEU A 119 15.65 -20.29 6.19
CA LEU A 119 15.94 -21.52 5.45
C LEU A 119 16.65 -21.27 4.11
N ILE A 120 16.33 -20.16 3.42
CA ILE A 120 17.07 -19.73 2.22
C ILE A 120 18.52 -19.39 2.60
N ALA A 121 18.74 -18.67 3.70
CA ALA A 121 20.09 -18.36 4.20
C ALA A 121 20.85 -19.60 4.70
N GLU A 122 20.15 -20.59 5.26
CA GLU A 122 20.68 -21.91 5.65
C GLU A 122 20.93 -22.85 4.44
N HIS A 123 20.76 -22.34 3.21
CA HIS A 123 20.90 -23.10 1.96
C HIS A 123 19.98 -24.32 1.82
N TYR A 124 18.81 -24.32 2.48
CA TYR A 124 17.83 -25.41 2.37
C TYR A 124 17.42 -25.68 0.91
N VAL A 125 17.21 -24.62 0.11
CA VAL A 125 16.86 -24.71 -1.31
C VAL A 125 18.08 -24.62 -2.24
N GLY A 126 19.30 -24.48 -1.72
CA GLY A 126 20.50 -24.22 -2.53
C GLY A 126 20.48 -22.84 -3.18
N ALA A 127 20.84 -22.74 -4.46
CA ALA A 127 20.76 -21.50 -5.22
C ALA A 127 19.31 -21.23 -5.64
N VAL A 128 18.76 -20.07 -5.28
CA VAL A 128 17.41 -19.66 -5.68
C VAL A 128 17.36 -19.46 -7.20
N MET A 129 16.33 -20.01 -7.86
CA MET A 129 16.17 -19.94 -9.32
C MET A 129 14.81 -19.36 -9.72
N ILE A 130 13.73 -19.83 -9.09
CA ILE A 130 12.36 -19.48 -9.48
C ILE A 130 11.59 -19.05 -8.24
N CYS A 131 10.83 -17.97 -8.37
CA CYS A 131 9.78 -17.61 -7.43
C CYS A 131 8.43 -17.59 -8.14
N ASP A 132 7.40 -18.15 -7.51
CA ASP A 132 6.03 -18.13 -8.02
C ASP A 132 5.10 -17.66 -6.91
N ALA A 133 4.24 -16.67 -7.19
CA ALA A 133 3.28 -16.14 -6.23
C ALA A 133 1.89 -16.08 -6.84
N ARG A 134 0.90 -16.60 -6.10
CA ARG A 134 -0.50 -16.67 -6.53
C ARG A 134 -1.40 -16.13 -5.43
N ILE A 135 -2.05 -15.02 -5.73
CA ILE A 135 -2.92 -14.32 -4.79
C ILE A 135 -4.29 -14.21 -5.43
N TYR A 136 -5.22 -15.03 -4.96
CA TYR A 136 -6.57 -15.09 -5.49
C TYR A 136 -7.58 -14.72 -4.41
N SER A 137 -8.51 -13.85 -4.75
CA SER A 137 -9.57 -13.39 -3.87
C SER A 137 -10.84 -13.10 -4.66
N GLY A 138 -11.91 -12.82 -3.93
CA GLY A 138 -13.08 -12.15 -4.49
C GLY A 138 -12.79 -10.70 -4.88
N SER A 139 -13.83 -10.03 -5.35
CA SER A 139 -13.81 -8.64 -5.81
C SER A 139 -13.17 -7.70 -4.79
N LEU A 140 -12.19 -6.90 -5.24
CA LEU A 140 -11.65 -5.77 -4.47
C LEU A 140 -12.63 -4.58 -4.38
N LEU A 141 -13.64 -4.56 -5.24
CA LEU A 141 -14.59 -3.46 -5.31
C LEU A 141 -15.55 -3.51 -4.13
N SER A 142 -15.59 -2.43 -3.38
CA SER A 142 -16.62 -2.19 -2.38
C SER A 142 -17.98 -1.90 -3.04
N PRO A 143 -19.09 -1.96 -2.29
CA PRO A 143 -20.41 -1.59 -2.79
C PRO A 143 -20.51 -0.13 -3.26
N ASN A 144 -19.61 0.76 -2.85
CA ASN A 144 -19.61 2.16 -3.28
C ASN A 144 -18.34 2.47 -4.09
N TYR A 145 -18.45 3.39 -5.05
CA TYR A 145 -17.27 3.89 -5.76
C TYR A 145 -16.32 4.59 -4.79
N GLY A 146 -15.08 4.13 -4.73
CA GLY A 146 -14.02 4.69 -3.90
C GLY A 146 -12.68 4.69 -4.63
N TRP A 147 -11.62 5.07 -3.91
CA TRP A 147 -10.26 5.16 -4.47
C TRP A 147 -9.79 3.85 -5.11
N ILE A 148 -10.20 2.69 -4.58
CA ILE A 148 -9.82 1.36 -5.11
C ILE A 148 -10.29 1.13 -6.55
N CYS A 149 -11.34 1.83 -6.99
CA CYS A 149 -11.91 1.72 -8.34
C CYS A 149 -11.12 2.53 -9.39
N ASP A 150 -10.24 3.42 -8.95
CA ASP A 150 -9.58 4.40 -9.80
C ASP A 150 -8.06 4.18 -9.82
N GLU A 151 -7.52 3.87 -11.00
CA GLU A 151 -6.08 3.67 -11.17
C GLU A 151 -5.26 4.89 -10.73
N LEU A 152 -5.73 6.10 -11.00
CA LEU A 152 -5.01 7.34 -10.70
C LEU A 152 -4.96 7.64 -9.20
N MET A 153 -5.91 7.09 -8.44
CA MET A 153 -5.98 7.20 -6.98
C MET A 153 -5.21 6.08 -6.26
N GLY A 154 -4.42 5.29 -7.00
CA GLY A 154 -3.70 4.14 -6.44
C GLY A 154 -4.59 2.90 -6.26
N GLY A 155 -5.72 2.82 -6.96
CA GLY A 155 -6.58 1.65 -6.96
C GLY A 155 -5.99 0.46 -7.70
N GLY A 156 -6.63 -0.70 -7.53
CA GLY A 156 -6.33 -1.93 -8.29
C GLY A 156 -5.50 -2.96 -7.55
N GLY A 157 -5.52 -4.17 -8.10
CA GLY A 157 -4.85 -5.35 -7.59
C GLY A 157 -3.34 -5.21 -7.54
N LEU A 158 -2.73 -4.69 -8.60
CA LEU A 158 -1.29 -4.49 -8.67
C LEU A 158 -0.80 -3.55 -7.57
N HIS A 159 -1.43 -2.38 -7.42
CA HIS A 159 -0.97 -1.40 -6.43
C HIS A 159 -1.27 -1.89 -5.00
N THR A 160 -2.44 -2.49 -4.76
CA THR A 160 -2.88 -2.92 -3.42
C THR A 160 -2.15 -4.15 -2.93
N MET A 161 -2.09 -5.23 -3.73
CA MET A 161 -1.51 -6.51 -3.34
C MET A 161 -0.15 -6.78 -4.00
N GLY A 162 0.04 -6.35 -5.25
CA GLY A 162 1.29 -6.59 -5.98
C GLY A 162 2.51 -5.99 -5.29
N THR A 163 2.39 -4.83 -4.67
CA THR A 163 3.46 -4.19 -3.89
C THR A 163 3.95 -5.04 -2.73
N TYR A 164 3.04 -5.64 -1.95
CA TYR A 164 3.39 -6.59 -0.88
C TYR A 164 4.18 -7.79 -1.41
N ILE A 165 3.84 -8.29 -2.61
CA ILE A 165 4.52 -9.45 -3.21
C ILE A 165 5.89 -9.06 -3.77
N VAL A 166 5.99 -7.92 -4.44
CA VAL A 166 7.28 -7.38 -4.92
C VAL A 166 8.24 -7.18 -3.75
N ASP A 167 7.76 -6.58 -2.66
CA ASP A 167 8.52 -6.41 -1.42
C ASP A 167 8.98 -7.75 -0.84
N LEU A 168 8.04 -8.68 -0.70
CA LEU A 168 8.30 -9.96 -0.08
C LEU A 168 9.31 -10.78 -0.87
N LEU A 169 9.17 -10.87 -2.20
CA LEU A 169 10.10 -11.59 -3.06
C LEU A 169 11.50 -10.96 -3.02
N THR A 170 11.57 -9.62 -3.03
CA THR A 170 12.83 -8.87 -2.89
C THR A 170 13.47 -9.14 -1.53
N HIS A 171 12.67 -9.16 -0.46
CA HIS A 171 13.13 -9.41 0.91
C HIS A 171 13.62 -10.85 1.11
N LEU A 172 12.93 -11.85 0.56
CA LEU A 172 13.26 -13.27 0.67
C LEU A 172 14.52 -13.62 -0.12
N THR A 173 14.64 -13.10 -1.34
CA THR A 173 15.76 -13.43 -2.24
C THR A 173 16.98 -12.54 -2.03
N GLY A 174 16.80 -11.33 -1.48
CA GLY A 174 17.84 -10.31 -1.42
C GLY A 174 18.22 -9.75 -2.80
N ARG A 175 17.39 -9.99 -3.83
CA ARG A 175 17.60 -9.54 -5.21
C ARG A 175 16.55 -8.51 -5.58
N ARG A 176 16.89 -7.57 -6.47
CA ARG A 176 15.94 -6.61 -7.05
C ARG A 176 15.60 -7.00 -8.49
N ALA A 177 14.41 -6.62 -8.95
CA ALA A 177 14.00 -6.77 -10.33
C ALA A 177 14.83 -5.83 -11.22
N GLU A 178 15.39 -6.37 -12.30
CA GLU A 178 16.10 -5.62 -13.33
C GLU A 178 15.17 -5.28 -14.49
N LYS A 179 14.33 -6.26 -14.89
CA LYS A 179 13.32 -6.10 -15.94
C LYS A 179 12.01 -6.76 -15.53
N VAL A 180 10.90 -6.20 -16.01
CA VAL A 180 9.55 -6.71 -15.78
C VAL A 180 8.77 -6.81 -17.07
N HIS A 181 7.88 -7.79 -17.12
CA HIS A 181 6.87 -7.92 -18.17
C HIS A 181 5.53 -8.25 -17.53
N GLY A 182 4.44 -7.61 -17.94
CA GLY A 182 3.15 -7.92 -17.33
C GLY A 182 1.94 -7.41 -18.10
N LEU A 183 0.77 -7.90 -17.68
CA LEU A 183 -0.52 -7.51 -18.20
C LEU A 183 -1.45 -7.15 -17.05
N LEU A 184 -2.07 -5.98 -17.14
CA LEU A 184 -3.16 -5.55 -16.28
C LEU A 184 -4.47 -5.59 -17.05
N LYS A 185 -5.52 -6.07 -16.39
CA LYS A 185 -6.86 -6.09 -16.96
C LYS A 185 -7.91 -5.69 -15.93
N THR A 186 -8.87 -4.92 -16.42
CA THR A 186 -10.13 -4.63 -15.73
C THR A 186 -11.25 -5.38 -16.45
N PHE A 187 -11.72 -6.47 -15.85
CA PHE A 187 -12.87 -7.22 -16.35
C PHE A 187 -14.19 -6.58 -15.90
N VAL A 188 -14.27 -6.14 -14.64
CA VAL A 188 -15.46 -5.54 -14.04
C VAL A 188 -15.38 -4.02 -14.11
N ARG A 189 -15.84 -3.44 -15.23
CA ARG A 189 -15.85 -1.98 -15.44
C ARG A 189 -17.02 -1.27 -14.74
N GLN A 190 -18.10 -1.98 -14.51
CA GLN A 190 -19.34 -1.49 -13.88
C GLN A 190 -19.96 -2.62 -13.04
N ASN A 191 -20.68 -2.26 -11.99
CA ASN A 191 -21.47 -3.19 -11.19
C ASN A 191 -22.81 -2.53 -10.80
N ALA A 192 -23.63 -3.22 -9.98
CA ALA A 192 -24.97 -2.73 -9.62
C ALA A 192 -24.95 -1.34 -8.97
N ALA A 193 -23.86 -0.99 -8.26
CA ALA A 193 -23.71 0.27 -7.53
C ALA A 193 -22.78 1.28 -8.24
N ILE A 194 -21.89 0.80 -9.12
CA ILE A 194 -20.95 1.60 -9.93
C ILE A 194 -21.43 1.53 -11.37
N ARG A 195 -22.25 2.50 -11.77
CA ARG A 195 -22.87 2.57 -13.11
C ARG A 195 -22.95 4.01 -13.62
N GLY A 196 -23.12 4.16 -14.94
CA GLY A 196 -23.25 5.47 -15.59
C GLY A 196 -21.88 6.12 -15.80
N ILE A 197 -21.72 7.36 -15.31
CA ILE A 197 -20.52 8.19 -15.56
C ILE A 197 -19.28 7.65 -14.82
N ARG A 198 -19.47 6.98 -13.68
CA ARG A 198 -18.39 6.35 -12.92
C ARG A 198 -18.12 4.96 -13.47
N HIS A 199 -16.89 4.72 -13.90
CA HIS A 199 -16.40 3.44 -14.38
C HIS A 199 -15.14 3.05 -13.61
N VAL A 200 -14.97 1.75 -13.37
CA VAL A 200 -13.75 1.21 -12.76
C VAL A 200 -12.64 1.26 -13.81
N THR A 201 -11.54 1.93 -13.49
CA THR A 201 -10.32 1.99 -14.31
C THR A 201 -9.21 1.12 -13.75
N SER A 202 -9.29 0.76 -12.46
CA SER A 202 -8.29 -0.06 -11.80
C SER A 202 -8.35 -1.54 -12.23
N ASP A 203 -7.23 -2.25 -12.08
CA ASP A 203 -7.12 -3.66 -12.44
C ASP A 203 -7.76 -4.59 -11.39
N ASP A 204 -8.47 -5.61 -11.86
CA ASP A 204 -9.01 -6.72 -11.06
C ASP A 204 -8.32 -8.06 -11.37
N PHE A 205 -7.50 -8.09 -12.42
CA PHE A 205 -6.64 -9.20 -12.78
C PHE A 205 -5.31 -8.66 -13.30
N CYS A 206 -4.22 -9.22 -12.79
CA CYS A 206 -2.88 -8.87 -13.24
C CYS A 206 -1.98 -10.10 -13.16
N PHE A 207 -1.14 -10.28 -14.16
CA PHE A 207 0.02 -11.16 -14.02
C PHE A 207 1.27 -10.44 -14.50
N PHE A 208 2.39 -10.72 -13.86
CA PHE A 208 3.66 -10.16 -14.25
C PHE A 208 4.81 -11.11 -13.94
N GLN A 209 5.88 -10.95 -14.68
CA GLN A 209 7.14 -11.64 -14.55
C GLN A 209 8.22 -10.61 -14.23
N MET A 210 9.17 -10.99 -13.40
CA MET A 210 10.33 -10.18 -13.07
C MET A 210 11.59 -11.00 -13.28
N LEU A 211 12.51 -10.47 -14.08
CA LEU A 211 13.88 -10.94 -14.13
C LEU A 211 14.65 -10.20 -13.04
N MET A 212 15.03 -10.92 -11.98
CA MET A 212 15.73 -10.36 -10.83
C MET A 212 17.23 -10.60 -10.92
N GLY A 213 18.00 -9.78 -10.21
CA GLY A 213 19.45 -9.88 -10.19
C GLY A 213 19.95 -11.28 -9.84
N GLY A 214 20.99 -11.72 -10.54
CA GLY A 214 21.50 -13.09 -10.43
C GLY A 214 20.69 -14.13 -11.22
N GLY A 215 19.83 -13.70 -12.14
CA GLY A 215 19.09 -14.59 -13.06
C GLY A 215 17.88 -15.27 -12.44
N VAL A 216 17.40 -14.80 -11.29
CA VAL A 216 16.22 -15.35 -10.62
C VAL A 216 14.96 -14.90 -11.36
N CYS A 217 14.11 -15.83 -11.74
CA CYS A 217 12.85 -15.54 -12.43
C CYS A 217 11.69 -15.57 -11.45
N SER A 218 10.93 -14.49 -11.35
CA SER A 218 9.71 -14.42 -10.54
C SER A 218 8.48 -14.32 -11.41
N THR A 219 7.44 -15.10 -11.11
CA THR A 219 6.11 -14.98 -11.72
C THR A 219 5.09 -14.68 -10.63
N VAL A 220 4.20 -13.73 -10.89
CA VAL A 220 3.15 -13.34 -9.95
C VAL A 220 1.82 -13.29 -10.69
N THR A 221 0.80 -13.92 -10.13
CA THR A 221 -0.59 -13.82 -10.61
C THR A 221 -1.49 -13.31 -9.49
N LEU A 222 -2.18 -12.22 -9.77
CA LEU A 222 -3.16 -11.59 -8.91
C LEU A 222 -4.54 -11.70 -9.56
N ASN A 223 -5.48 -12.37 -8.91
CA ASN A 223 -6.83 -12.58 -9.44
C ASN A 223 -7.88 -12.22 -8.39
N PHE A 224 -8.61 -11.14 -8.62
CA PHE A 224 -9.68 -10.66 -7.75
C PHE A 224 -11.08 -10.99 -8.29
N ASN A 225 -11.17 -11.97 -9.18
CA ASN A 225 -12.41 -12.46 -9.75
C ASN A 225 -12.73 -13.90 -9.29
N MET A 226 -12.02 -14.41 -8.27
CA MET A 226 -12.15 -15.79 -7.82
C MET A 226 -13.18 -15.91 -6.69
N PRO A 227 -14.26 -16.69 -6.87
CA PRO A 227 -15.22 -16.94 -5.80
C PRO A 227 -14.66 -17.91 -4.78
N GLY A 228 -14.92 -17.66 -3.49
CA GLY A 228 -14.58 -18.58 -2.41
C GLY A 228 -13.47 -18.04 -1.50
N ALA A 229 -12.68 -18.95 -0.94
CA ALA A 229 -11.68 -18.61 0.06
C ALA A 229 -10.47 -17.88 -0.56
N PHE A 230 -9.95 -16.92 0.18
CA PHE A 230 -8.70 -16.24 -0.15
C PHE A 230 -7.55 -17.24 -0.25
N VAL A 231 -6.83 -17.22 -1.38
CA VAL A 231 -5.63 -18.03 -1.63
C VAL A 231 -4.44 -17.09 -1.67
N HIS A 232 -3.43 -17.41 -0.88
CA HIS A 232 -2.14 -16.73 -0.90
C HIS A 232 -1.04 -17.78 -0.84
N GLU A 233 -0.41 -18.03 -1.98
CA GLU A 233 0.68 -18.98 -2.09
C GLU A 233 1.93 -18.27 -2.61
N VAL A 234 3.06 -18.45 -1.92
CA VAL A 234 4.37 -17.95 -2.35
C VAL A 234 5.35 -19.11 -2.29
N MET A 235 5.92 -19.44 -3.45
CA MET A 235 6.85 -20.54 -3.63
C MET A 235 8.22 -20.00 -4.05
N VAL A 236 9.26 -20.57 -3.45
CA VAL A 236 10.66 -20.36 -3.83
C VAL A 236 11.26 -21.72 -4.17
N VAL A 237 11.74 -21.86 -5.40
CA VAL A 237 12.42 -23.05 -5.91
C VAL A 237 13.88 -22.72 -6.12
N GLY A 238 14.76 -23.60 -5.62
CA GLY A 238 16.19 -23.53 -5.84
C GLY A 238 16.76 -24.88 -6.27
N SER A 239 18.07 -24.91 -6.44
CA SER A 239 18.80 -26.07 -6.98
C SER A 239 18.69 -27.34 -6.12
N ALA A 240 18.39 -27.23 -4.83
CA ALA A 240 18.34 -28.36 -3.90
C ALA A 240 16.94 -28.70 -3.36
N GLY A 241 15.93 -27.89 -3.66
CA GLY A 241 14.57 -28.08 -3.17
C GLY A 241 13.67 -26.87 -3.36
N ARG A 242 12.51 -26.91 -2.71
CA ARG A 242 11.52 -25.81 -2.71
C ARG A 242 10.98 -25.53 -1.31
N LEU A 243 10.55 -24.29 -1.12
CA LEU A 243 9.78 -23.82 0.02
C LEU A 243 8.47 -23.20 -0.50
N VAL A 244 7.36 -23.45 0.19
CA VAL A 244 6.05 -22.90 -0.17
C VAL A 244 5.34 -22.41 1.08
N ALA A 245 5.00 -21.12 1.12
CA ALA A 245 4.07 -20.59 2.10
C ALA A 245 2.65 -20.66 1.54
N ARG A 246 1.74 -21.36 2.23
CA ARG A 246 0.30 -21.39 1.90
C ARG A 246 -0.46 -20.73 3.04
N GLY A 247 -0.97 -19.53 2.79
CA GLY A 247 -1.48 -18.67 3.86
C GLY A 247 -0.36 -18.36 4.85
N ALA A 248 -0.56 -18.73 6.12
CA ALA A 248 0.38 -18.48 7.20
C ALA A 248 1.28 -19.69 7.53
N ASP A 249 1.09 -20.83 6.86
CA ASP A 249 1.86 -22.05 7.09
C ASP A 249 2.99 -22.19 6.06
N LEU A 250 4.13 -22.74 6.48
CA LEU A 250 5.30 -22.97 5.64
C LEU A 250 5.54 -24.46 5.43
N TYR A 251 5.74 -24.83 4.17
CA TYR A 251 6.05 -26.16 3.70
C TYR A 251 7.40 -26.18 3.00
N GLY A 252 8.06 -27.33 2.99
CA GLY A 252 9.31 -27.52 2.27
C GLY A 252 9.47 -28.93 1.72
N GLN A 253 10.27 -29.03 0.66
CA GLN A 253 10.62 -30.31 0.08
C GLN A 253 12.01 -30.22 -0.55
N LYS A 254 12.95 -31.02 -0.06
CA LYS A 254 14.27 -31.21 -0.70
C LYS A 254 14.13 -32.14 -1.91
N ASN A 255 15.02 -32.03 -2.88
CA ASN A 255 15.04 -32.91 -4.05
C ASN A 255 15.23 -34.40 -3.69
N SER A 256 15.90 -34.67 -2.57
CA SER A 256 16.08 -36.02 -2.03
C SER A 256 14.86 -36.57 -1.30
N ALA A 257 13.86 -35.74 -0.99
CA ALA A 257 12.69 -36.11 -0.22
C ALA A 257 11.53 -36.49 -1.14
N THR A 258 10.81 -37.56 -0.79
CA THR A 258 9.67 -38.08 -1.56
C THR A 258 8.37 -37.35 -1.28
N GLN A 259 8.27 -36.63 -0.16
CA GLN A 259 7.07 -35.92 0.26
C GLN A 259 7.39 -34.51 0.76
N GLU A 260 6.39 -33.65 0.69
CA GLU A 260 6.41 -32.31 1.27
C GLU A 260 6.23 -32.39 2.79
N GLU A 261 7.01 -31.59 3.51
CA GLU A 261 6.98 -31.49 4.97
C GLU A 261 6.39 -30.14 5.39
N LEU A 262 5.58 -30.13 6.46
CA LEU A 262 5.16 -28.91 7.14
C LEU A 262 6.28 -28.44 8.08
N LEU A 263 6.96 -27.36 7.71
CA LEU A 263 8.10 -26.82 8.44
C LEU A 263 7.69 -25.83 9.54
N LEU A 264 6.58 -25.10 9.34
CA LEU A 264 6.04 -24.19 10.34
C LEU A 264 4.53 -24.09 10.19
N ARG A 265 3.82 -24.20 11.32
CA ARG A 265 2.40 -23.88 11.43
C ARG A 265 2.21 -22.62 12.26
N ASP A 266 1.47 -21.67 11.72
CA ASP A 266 1.15 -20.46 12.46
C ASP A 266 0.03 -20.73 13.48
N SER A 267 0.35 -20.50 14.76
CA SER A 267 -0.57 -20.75 15.88
C SER A 267 -1.34 -19.50 16.33
N LEU A 268 -1.17 -18.36 15.66
CA LEU A 268 -1.81 -17.13 16.11
C LEU A 268 -3.32 -17.19 15.83
N ALA A 269 -4.10 -17.25 16.91
CA ALA A 269 -5.54 -17.10 16.87
C ALA A 269 -5.91 -15.62 16.88
N VAL A 270 -6.31 -15.10 15.71
CA VAL A 270 -6.82 -13.73 15.58
C VAL A 270 -8.32 -13.78 15.85
N GLY A 271 -8.69 -13.64 17.12
CA GLY A 271 -10.08 -13.67 17.58
C GLY A 271 -10.32 -13.09 18.98
N ALA A 272 -9.29 -13.08 19.84
CA ALA A 272 -9.37 -12.48 21.18
C ALA A 272 -8.88 -11.02 21.15
N GLY A 273 -9.78 -10.07 20.86
CA GLY A 273 -9.52 -8.63 21.10
C GLY A 273 -9.51 -7.73 19.87
N LEU A 274 -9.76 -8.24 18.66
CA LEU A 274 -10.23 -7.38 17.57
C LEU A 274 -11.71 -7.08 17.80
N PRO A 275 -12.18 -5.83 17.63
CA PRO A 275 -13.60 -5.55 17.66
C PRO A 275 -14.32 -6.51 16.69
N GLU A 276 -15.48 -7.05 17.09
CA GLU A 276 -16.29 -7.95 16.24
C GLU A 276 -16.66 -7.32 14.88
N GLN A 277 -16.42 -6.01 14.74
CA GLN A 277 -16.48 -5.22 13.51
C GLN A 277 -15.08 -4.91 12.95
N GLY A 278 -14.18 -5.89 12.91
CA GLY A 278 -13.01 -5.81 12.04
C GLY A 278 -13.49 -5.63 10.58
N PRO A 279 -12.75 -4.92 9.72
CA PRO A 279 -13.13 -4.79 8.31
C PRO A 279 -13.28 -6.20 7.73
N GLN A 280 -14.50 -6.58 7.38
CA GLN A 280 -14.85 -7.91 6.84
C GLN A 280 -14.07 -8.24 5.55
N ASP A 281 -13.34 -7.27 5.01
CA ASP A 281 -12.69 -7.30 3.70
C ASP A 281 -11.17 -7.54 3.76
N VAL A 282 -10.55 -7.59 4.95
CA VAL A 282 -9.09 -7.81 5.06
C VAL A 282 -8.78 -9.30 5.29
N PRO A 283 -8.00 -9.95 4.41
CA PRO A 283 -7.68 -11.36 4.59
C PRO A 283 -6.91 -11.62 5.89
N LEU A 284 -7.24 -12.73 6.56
CA LEU A 284 -6.70 -13.13 7.87
C LEU A 284 -5.16 -13.10 7.92
N LEU A 285 -4.51 -13.44 6.80
CA LEU A 285 -3.06 -13.40 6.66
C LEU A 285 -2.46 -12.02 6.98
N TYR A 286 -3.06 -10.94 6.44
CA TYR A 286 -2.59 -9.58 6.66
C TYR A 286 -2.89 -9.11 8.08
N LEU A 287 -4.03 -9.52 8.65
CA LEU A 287 -4.35 -9.27 10.07
C LEU A 287 -3.31 -9.89 11.00
N LYS A 288 -2.91 -11.15 10.76
CA LYS A 288 -1.82 -11.80 11.51
C LYS A 288 -0.51 -11.04 11.38
N GLY A 289 -0.14 -10.65 10.15
CA GLY A 289 1.04 -9.84 9.90
C GLY A 289 1.03 -8.52 10.67
N MET A 290 -0.11 -7.81 10.69
CA MET A 290 -0.27 -6.56 11.46
C MET A 290 -0.06 -6.80 12.96
N VAL A 291 -0.63 -7.87 13.52
CA VAL A 291 -0.43 -8.21 14.94
C VAL A 291 1.05 -8.44 15.24
N TYR A 292 1.76 -9.23 14.41
CA TYR A 292 3.19 -9.47 14.57
C TYR A 292 4.03 -8.20 14.42
N MET A 293 3.72 -7.34 13.45
CA MET A 293 4.40 -6.05 13.27
C MET A 293 4.20 -5.14 14.48
N VAL A 294 2.98 -5.04 15.03
CA VAL A 294 2.69 -4.23 16.22
C VAL A 294 3.41 -4.80 17.45
N GLN A 295 3.51 -6.13 17.58
CA GLN A 295 4.29 -6.77 18.65
C GLN A 295 5.78 -6.42 18.55
N ALA A 296 6.36 -6.48 17.35
CA ALA A 296 7.74 -6.09 17.10
C ALA A 296 7.99 -4.61 17.38
N LEU A 297 7.11 -3.73 16.91
CA LEU A 297 7.15 -2.29 17.22
C LEU A 297 7.10 -2.05 18.73
N ARG A 298 6.21 -2.74 19.44
CA ARG A 298 6.13 -2.64 20.91
C ARG A 298 7.46 -3.05 21.55
N GLN A 299 8.08 -4.14 21.10
CA GLN A 299 9.36 -4.61 21.62
C GLN A 299 10.48 -3.59 21.39
N SER A 300 10.51 -2.90 20.24
CA SER A 300 11.49 -1.83 19.95
C SER A 300 11.49 -0.69 20.97
N PHE A 301 10.36 -0.41 21.62
CA PHE A 301 10.27 0.63 22.66
C PHE A 301 10.25 0.08 24.09
N GLN A 302 10.21 -1.25 24.27
CA GLN A 302 10.27 -1.86 25.60
C GLN A 302 11.68 -1.71 26.19
N GLY A 303 11.77 -1.38 27.47
CA GLY A 303 13.05 -1.29 28.18
C GLY A 303 13.87 -0.03 27.89
N GLN A 304 13.37 0.90 27.08
CA GLN A 304 14.06 2.15 26.77
C GLN A 304 13.77 3.20 27.84
N GLY A 305 14.84 3.76 28.45
CA GLY A 305 14.73 4.78 29.50
C GLY A 305 14.27 6.15 28.98
N ASP A 306 14.59 6.47 27.73
CA ASP A 306 14.06 7.64 27.02
C ASP A 306 13.02 7.20 25.98
N ARG A 307 11.90 7.93 25.91
CA ARG A 307 10.82 7.69 24.93
C ARG A 307 11.26 8.01 23.49
N ARG A 308 12.40 8.68 23.31
CA ARG A 308 12.99 9.00 22.00
C ARG A 308 13.95 7.91 21.50
N THR A 309 14.45 7.07 22.39
CA THR A 309 15.35 5.96 22.03
C THR A 309 14.54 4.69 21.74
N TRP A 310 14.99 3.91 20.77
CA TRP A 310 14.35 2.67 20.35
C TRP A 310 15.41 1.65 19.91
N ASP A 311 15.12 0.36 20.08
CA ASP A 311 15.93 -0.73 19.55
C ASP A 311 15.44 -1.11 18.15
N HIS A 312 16.36 -1.12 17.19
CA HIS A 312 16.08 -1.47 15.81
C HIS A 312 15.96 -2.97 15.56
N THR A 313 16.48 -3.80 16.47
CA THR A 313 16.57 -5.26 16.28
C THR A 313 15.20 -5.90 16.00
N PRO A 314 14.12 -5.63 16.75
CA PRO A 314 12.82 -6.28 16.54
C PRO A 314 12.15 -5.95 15.22
N VAL A 315 12.46 -4.79 14.64
CA VAL A 315 11.90 -4.31 13.36
C VAL A 315 12.94 -4.28 12.24
N SER A 316 14.07 -4.96 12.42
CA SER A 316 15.16 -5.01 11.43
C SER A 316 14.73 -5.61 10.09
N MET A 317 13.68 -6.44 10.07
CA MET A 317 13.10 -6.94 8.83
C MET A 317 12.13 -5.98 8.15
N ALA A 318 11.66 -4.93 8.82
CA ALA A 318 10.63 -4.03 8.30
C ALA A 318 11.04 -3.40 6.96
N ALA A 319 10.05 -3.11 6.11
CA ALA A 319 10.31 -2.38 4.88
C ALA A 319 10.61 -0.91 5.19
N SER A 320 11.67 -0.39 4.58
CA SER A 320 12.05 1.03 4.67
C SER A 320 11.30 1.86 3.64
N PHE A 321 11.40 3.19 3.72
CA PHE A 321 10.91 4.07 2.64
C PHE A 321 11.66 3.86 1.31
N GLU A 322 12.92 3.40 1.35
CA GLU A 322 13.67 3.05 0.13
C GLU A 322 13.11 1.79 -0.53
N ASP A 323 12.67 0.81 0.26
CA ASP A 323 11.89 -0.32 -0.24
C ASP A 323 10.55 0.16 -0.81
N GLY A 324 9.92 1.13 -0.13
CA GLY A 324 8.76 1.90 -0.57
C GLY A 324 8.87 2.41 -2.02
N LEU A 325 9.91 3.20 -2.26
CA LEU A 325 10.19 3.80 -3.56
C LEU A 325 10.48 2.74 -4.63
N TYR A 326 11.21 1.68 -4.28
CA TYR A 326 11.48 0.60 -5.21
C TYR A 326 10.23 -0.17 -5.62
N MET A 327 9.34 -0.49 -4.68
CA MET A 327 8.06 -1.12 -5.03
C MET A 327 7.25 -0.28 -6.02
N GLN A 328 7.20 1.05 -5.81
CA GLN A 328 6.51 1.95 -6.74
C GLN A 328 7.18 1.97 -8.11
N SER A 329 8.52 1.95 -8.16
CA SER A 329 9.27 1.89 -9.41
C SER A 329 8.96 0.61 -10.20
N VAL A 330 8.83 -0.53 -9.52
CA VAL A 330 8.42 -1.80 -10.13
C VAL A 330 6.97 -1.73 -10.63
N VAL A 331 6.05 -1.17 -9.84
CA VAL A 331 4.64 -1.00 -10.24
C VAL A 331 4.53 -0.12 -11.49
N ASP A 332 5.24 1.00 -11.54
CA ASP A 332 5.27 1.90 -12.69
C ASP A 332 5.81 1.21 -13.95
N ALA A 333 6.89 0.41 -13.81
CA ALA A 333 7.46 -0.38 -14.89
C ALA A 333 6.49 -1.48 -15.40
N ILE A 334 5.77 -2.17 -14.51
CA ILE A 334 4.75 -3.17 -14.89
C ILE A 334 3.60 -2.49 -15.63
N LYS A 335 3.11 -1.34 -15.15
CA LYS A 335 2.07 -0.57 -15.83
C LYS A 335 2.52 -0.12 -17.23
N LYS A 336 3.78 0.29 -17.37
CA LYS A 336 4.37 0.65 -18.67
C LYS A 336 4.42 -0.58 -19.59
N SER A 337 4.90 -1.72 -19.08
CA SER A 337 4.97 -2.98 -19.81
C SER A 337 3.60 -3.45 -20.30
N SER A 338 2.56 -3.33 -19.48
CA SER A 338 1.20 -3.68 -19.88
C SER A 338 0.65 -2.83 -21.02
N ARG A 339 1.16 -1.60 -21.20
CA ARG A 339 0.77 -0.71 -22.31
C ARG A 339 1.62 -0.94 -23.55
N SER A 340 2.93 -1.14 -23.39
CA SER A 340 3.86 -1.36 -24.51
C SER A 340 3.82 -2.79 -25.05
N GLY A 341 3.48 -3.77 -24.21
CA GLY A 341 3.60 -5.20 -24.50
C GLY A 341 5.04 -5.72 -24.41
N GLU A 342 6.01 -4.87 -24.05
CA GLU A 342 7.44 -5.16 -24.05
C GLU A 342 7.99 -5.33 -22.63
N TRP A 343 9.21 -5.87 -22.52
CA TRP A 343 9.94 -5.90 -21.25
C TRP A 343 10.43 -4.51 -20.90
N GLU A 344 10.13 -4.05 -19.69
CA GLU A 344 10.54 -2.74 -19.19
C GLU A 344 11.63 -2.88 -18.13
N ALA A 345 12.64 -2.02 -18.18
CA ALA A 345 13.64 -1.93 -17.12
C ALA A 345 13.04 -1.29 -15.86
N VAL A 346 13.50 -1.73 -14.69
CA VAL A 346 13.11 -1.12 -13.42
C VAL A 346 14.12 -0.03 -13.06
N GLU A 347 13.69 1.21 -13.17
CA GLU A 347 14.50 2.38 -12.84
C GLU A 347 13.95 3.05 -11.58
N VAL A 348 14.79 3.16 -10.55
CA VAL A 348 14.41 3.81 -9.30
C VAL A 348 14.78 5.29 -9.39
N LEU A 349 13.83 6.17 -9.06
CA LEU A 349 14.06 7.62 -9.03
C LEU A 349 15.23 7.96 -8.11
N THR A 350 16.18 8.71 -8.64
CA THR A 350 17.36 9.23 -7.92
C THR A 350 17.26 10.73 -7.66
N GLU A 351 16.46 11.44 -8.46
CA GLU A 351 16.20 12.87 -8.37
C GLU A 351 14.70 13.13 -8.49
N GLU A 352 14.22 14.26 -7.96
CA GLU A 352 12.81 14.64 -8.09
C GLU A 352 12.54 15.09 -9.53
N PRO A 353 11.57 14.48 -10.24
CA PRO A 353 11.30 14.85 -11.63
C PRO A 353 10.76 16.28 -11.72
N ASP A 354 11.21 17.02 -12.74
CA ASP A 354 10.79 18.39 -12.99
C ASP A 354 9.26 18.51 -13.06
N THR A 355 8.70 19.51 -12.39
CA THR A 355 7.25 19.73 -12.26
C THR A 355 6.52 19.83 -13.61
N ASN A 356 7.22 20.28 -14.66
CA ASN A 356 6.69 20.36 -16.02
C ASN A 356 6.53 18.98 -16.69
N GLN A 357 7.39 18.02 -16.37
CA GLN A 357 7.35 16.67 -16.93
C GLN A 357 6.17 15.87 -16.36
N ASN A 358 5.89 16.03 -15.07
CA ASN A 358 4.73 15.42 -14.39
C ASN A 358 3.38 15.85 -15.02
N LEU A 359 3.29 17.12 -15.44
CA LEU A 359 2.10 17.67 -16.12
C LEU A 359 1.92 17.05 -17.51
N CYS A 360 3.00 16.90 -18.28
CA CYS A 360 2.95 16.27 -19.60
C CYS A 360 2.58 14.78 -19.52
N GLU A 361 3.12 14.02 -18.56
CA GLU A 361 2.77 12.62 -18.39
C GLU A 361 1.33 12.42 -17.93
N ALA A 362 0.84 13.23 -17.00
CA ALA A 362 -0.56 13.20 -16.57
C ALA A 362 -1.52 13.52 -17.73
N LEU A 363 -1.14 14.45 -18.61
CA LEU A 363 -1.91 14.80 -19.81
C LEU A 363 -1.87 13.70 -20.89
N GLN A 364 -0.75 13.00 -21.04
CA GLN A 364 -0.66 11.86 -21.97
C GLN A 364 -1.46 10.65 -21.48
N ARG A 365 -1.52 10.42 -20.16
CA ARG A 365 -2.32 9.33 -19.56
C ARG A 365 -3.84 9.56 -19.61
N ASN A 366 -4.29 10.82 -19.70
CA ASN A 366 -5.72 11.17 -19.82
C ASN A 366 -6.26 11.19 -21.26
N ASN A 367 -5.41 11.02 -22.28
CA ASN A 367 -5.78 11.10 -23.69
C ASN A 367 -5.87 9.73 -24.40
N LEU A 368 -5.90 8.63 -23.63
CA LEU A 368 -6.12 7.25 -24.08
C LEU A 368 -7.25 6.65 -23.25
#